data_AF-A0A2G0Q1D2-F1
#
_entry.id   AF-A0A2G0Q1D2-F1
#
_cell.length_a   1.000
_cell.length_b   1.000
_cell.length_c   1.000
_cell.angle_alpha   90.00
_cell.angle_beta   90.00
_cell.angle_gamma   90.00
#
_symmetry.space_group_name_H-M   'P 1'
#
loop_
_entity.id
_entity.type
_entity.pdbx_description
1 polymer ?
#
loop_
_entity_poly.entity_id
_entity_poly.type
_entity_poly.pdbx_seq_one_letter_code
_entity_poly.pdbx_strand_id
1 'polypeptide(L)'
;MIEILDVWGEGRIVVKKCQSVFCQDEIVTGFPNAININKFDQKISNGPNKGKDIPNLSPVNDYDYPVFDIPDNSYKYITLKGAPLTQGTANEILRVFCKEPNFGRIFFYDLDTISSNIFRGMTGDHFVVLYGRYKPSELGFPFNEITAEVVDVFFHK
;
A
#
# COMPACT_ATOMS: atom_id res chain seq x y z
N MET A 1 10.60 3.48 -14.63
CA MET A 1 9.78 3.96 -13.49
C MET A 1 9.05 2.75 -12.95
N ILE A 2 8.96 2.57 -11.62
CA ILE A 2 8.24 1.43 -11.03
C ILE A 2 6.80 1.89 -10.78
N GLU A 3 5.83 1.23 -11.39
CA GLU A 3 4.41 1.51 -11.20
C GLU A 3 3.91 0.81 -9.94
N ILE A 4 3.42 1.61 -8.99
CA ILE A 4 2.90 1.15 -7.69
C ILE A 4 1.46 1.61 -7.57
N LEU A 5 0.57 0.69 -7.22
CA LEU A 5 -0.77 0.99 -6.74
C LEU A 5 -0.74 1.06 -5.21
N ASP A 6 -0.85 2.27 -4.66
CA ASP A 6 -0.86 2.47 -3.21
C ASP A 6 -2.30 2.57 -2.70
N VAL A 7 -2.78 1.49 -2.12
CA VAL A 7 -4.16 1.36 -1.64
C VAL A 7 -4.30 2.10 -0.31
N TRP A 8 -5.25 3.03 -0.28
CA TRP A 8 -5.39 4.04 0.77
C TRP A 8 -4.18 4.97 0.87
N GLY A 9 -3.41 5.07 -0.22
CA GLY A 9 -2.26 5.94 -0.33
C GLY A 9 -2.63 7.42 -0.32
N GLU A 10 -1.68 8.25 0.13
CA GLU A 10 -1.79 9.72 0.15
C GLU A 10 -0.62 10.37 -0.61
N GLY A 11 0.11 9.58 -1.41
CA GLY A 11 1.40 9.94 -1.96
C GLY A 11 2.53 9.88 -0.93
N ARG A 12 3.73 10.31 -1.35
CA ARG A 12 4.90 10.31 -0.45
C ARG A 12 4.80 11.41 0.59
N ILE A 13 4.81 11.01 1.86
CA ILE A 13 4.82 11.89 3.02
C ILE A 13 6.11 11.66 3.80
N VAL A 14 6.78 12.75 4.15
CA VAL A 14 7.98 12.76 5.00
C VAL A 14 7.70 13.66 6.20
N VAL A 15 7.75 13.10 7.40
CA VAL A 15 7.49 13.80 8.66
C VAL A 15 8.70 13.66 9.58
N LYS A 16 9.22 14.77 10.10
CA LYS A 16 10.26 14.70 11.14
C LYS A 16 9.65 14.23 12.46
N LYS A 17 10.22 13.21 13.10
CA LYS A 17 9.77 12.72 14.43
C LYS A 17 9.96 13.75 15.54
N CYS A 18 10.84 14.71 15.32
CA CYS A 18 11.39 15.60 16.33
C CYS A 18 11.54 17.00 15.73
N GLN A 19 11.28 18.03 16.54
CA GLN A 19 11.38 19.42 16.10
C GLN A 19 12.82 19.97 16.16
N SER A 20 13.77 19.20 16.71
CA SER A 20 15.18 19.56 16.77
C SER A 20 15.84 19.42 15.40
N VAL A 21 16.59 20.44 14.97
CA VAL A 21 17.41 20.41 13.75
C VAL A 21 18.52 19.36 13.77
N PHE A 22 18.86 18.83 14.95
CA PHE A 22 19.89 17.80 15.14
C PHE A 22 19.35 16.38 15.08
N CYS A 23 18.04 16.20 14.98
CA CYS A 23 17.42 14.91 14.95
C CYS A 23 17.00 14.59 13.51
N GLN A 24 17.61 13.54 12.96
CA GLN A 24 17.46 13.11 11.56
C GLN A 24 16.37 12.06 11.38
N ASP A 25 15.62 11.75 12.44
CA ASP A 25 14.59 10.73 12.39
C ASP A 25 13.37 11.24 11.61
N GLU A 26 13.16 10.65 10.44
CA GLU A 26 12.01 10.89 9.59
C GLU A 26 11.10 9.65 9.57
N ILE A 27 9.80 9.89 9.55
CA ILE A 27 8.78 8.90 9.20
C ILE A 27 8.44 9.15 7.73
N VAL A 28 8.69 8.13 6.93
CA VAL A 28 8.43 8.14 5.49
C VAL A 28 7.31 7.15 5.17
N THR A 29 6.28 7.61 4.48
CA THR A 29 5.15 6.75 4.05
C THR A 29 4.80 7.04 2.60
N GLY A 30 4.24 6.03 1.92
CA GLY A 30 3.86 6.14 0.52
C GLY A 30 5.05 6.31 -0.42
N PHE A 31 4.74 6.36 -1.71
CA PHE A 31 5.75 6.28 -2.78
C PHE A 31 5.62 7.46 -3.74
N PRO A 32 6.74 7.95 -4.30
CA PRO A 32 6.68 8.99 -5.31
C PRO A 32 6.07 8.42 -6.59
N ASN A 33 5.14 9.14 -7.21
CA ASN A 33 4.46 8.78 -8.46
C ASN A 33 3.58 7.52 -8.41
N ALA A 34 3.27 6.98 -7.24
CA ALA A 34 2.26 5.92 -7.12
C ALA A 34 0.90 6.41 -7.62
N ILE A 35 0.07 5.49 -8.11
CA ILE A 35 -1.36 5.74 -8.24
C ILE A 35 -1.98 5.42 -6.88
N ASN A 36 -2.59 6.44 -6.27
CA ASN A 36 -3.11 6.35 -4.92
C ASN A 36 -4.62 6.05 -5.00
N ILE A 37 -5.05 4.91 -4.48
CA ILE A 37 -6.49 4.64 -4.31
C ILE A 37 -6.93 5.30 -3.02
N ASN A 38 -7.90 6.21 -3.08
CA ASN A 38 -8.46 6.81 -1.88
C ASN A 38 -9.86 7.37 -2.13
N LYS A 39 -10.59 7.78 -1.08
CA LYS A 39 -11.88 8.44 -1.26
C LYS A 39 -11.71 9.74 -2.06
N PHE A 40 -12.68 10.02 -2.93
CA PHE A 40 -12.64 11.18 -3.84
C PHE A 40 -12.46 12.53 -3.12
N ASP A 41 -12.92 12.64 -1.87
CA ASP A 41 -12.84 13.85 -1.04
C ASP A 41 -11.69 13.80 -0.03
N GLN A 42 -10.94 12.70 0.05
CA GLN A 42 -9.82 12.56 0.97
C GLN A 42 -8.70 13.54 0.60
N LYS A 43 -8.16 14.20 1.63
CA LYS A 43 -6.96 15.03 1.54
C LYS A 43 -5.79 14.35 2.24
N ILE A 44 -4.58 14.79 1.92
CA ILE A 44 -3.38 14.35 2.63
C ILE A 44 -3.56 14.61 4.14
N SER A 45 -3.43 13.57 4.95
CA SER A 45 -3.77 13.60 6.38
C SER A 45 -2.64 14.17 7.25
N ASN A 46 -1.39 14.07 6.80
CA ASN A 46 -0.20 14.40 7.59
C ASN A 46 0.95 15.01 6.78
N GLY A 47 1.94 15.53 7.49
CA GLY A 47 3.15 16.12 6.94
C GLY A 47 2.95 17.51 6.32
N PRO A 48 3.98 18.03 5.62
CA PRO A 48 4.01 19.41 5.13
C PRO A 48 2.90 19.76 4.12
N ASN A 49 2.33 18.75 3.48
CA ASN A 49 1.28 18.90 2.47
C ASN A 49 -0.12 18.57 3.00
N LYS A 50 -0.30 18.46 4.31
CA LYS A 50 -1.60 18.20 4.94
C LYS A 50 -2.68 19.14 4.40
N GLY A 51 -3.84 18.59 4.09
CA GLY A 51 -5.01 19.31 3.58
C GLY A 51 -4.99 19.57 2.07
N LYS A 52 -3.88 19.27 1.37
CA LYS A 52 -3.83 19.33 -0.09
C LYS A 52 -4.42 18.06 -0.72
N ASP A 53 -4.69 18.14 -2.01
CA ASP A 53 -5.13 17.01 -2.82
C ASP A 53 -4.08 15.89 -2.85
N ILE A 54 -4.55 14.64 -2.86
CA ILE A 54 -3.69 13.47 -3.02
C ILE A 54 -3.17 13.44 -4.46
N PRO A 55 -1.85 13.35 -4.69
CA PRO A 55 -1.29 13.27 -6.03
C PRO A 55 -1.66 11.95 -6.70
N ASN A 56 -1.91 11.96 -8.02
CA ASN A 56 -2.25 10.76 -8.80
C ASN A 56 -3.37 9.92 -8.15
N LEU A 57 -4.39 10.60 -7.61
CA LEU A 57 -5.54 9.96 -7.00
C LEU A 57 -6.36 9.21 -8.07
N SER A 58 -6.56 7.92 -7.86
CA SER A 58 -7.61 7.12 -8.50
C SER A 58 -8.75 6.98 -7.48
N PRO A 59 -9.79 7.81 -7.58
CA PRO A 59 -10.78 7.95 -6.52
C PRO A 59 -11.71 6.74 -6.42
N VAL A 60 -12.18 6.48 -5.20
CA VAL A 60 -13.29 5.56 -4.94
C VAL A 60 -14.38 6.25 -4.10
N ASN A 61 -15.56 5.64 -4.06
CA ASN A 61 -16.69 6.18 -3.30
C ASN A 61 -16.79 5.62 -1.87
N ASP A 62 -16.20 4.45 -1.62
CA ASP A 62 -16.40 3.69 -0.38
C ASP A 62 -15.14 2.93 0.05
N TYR A 63 -14.97 2.70 1.36
CA TYR A 63 -13.83 1.94 1.91
C TYR A 63 -14.18 0.46 2.19
N ASP A 64 -15.45 0.13 2.38
CA ASP A 64 -15.90 -1.22 2.68
C ASP A 64 -16.07 -2.05 1.40
N TYR A 65 -16.63 -1.42 0.35
CA TYR A 65 -16.87 -2.00 -0.97
C TYR A 65 -16.36 -1.08 -2.08
N PRO A 66 -15.05 -0.79 -2.12
CA PRO A 66 -14.49 0.01 -3.20
C PRO A 66 -14.63 -0.69 -4.55
N VAL A 67 -14.66 0.12 -5.61
CA VAL A 67 -14.43 -0.33 -6.99
C VAL A 67 -13.29 0.51 -7.53
N PHE A 68 -12.14 -0.12 -7.77
CA PHE A 68 -10.98 0.53 -8.32
C PHE A 68 -11.20 0.72 -9.82
N ASP A 69 -11.00 1.94 -10.32
CA ASP A 69 -10.97 2.24 -11.76
C ASP A 69 -9.65 1.76 -12.39
N ILE A 70 -9.39 0.46 -12.23
CA ILE A 70 -8.15 -0.21 -12.56
C ILE A 70 -8.51 -1.55 -13.21
N PRO A 71 -7.97 -1.88 -14.39
CA PRO A 71 -8.23 -3.15 -15.05
C PRO A 71 -7.75 -4.36 -14.24
N ASP A 72 -8.40 -5.50 -14.42
CA ASP A 72 -7.96 -6.78 -13.85
C ASP A 72 -6.50 -7.10 -14.25
N ASN A 73 -5.77 -7.74 -13.35
CA ASN A 73 -4.39 -8.21 -13.57
C ASN A 73 -3.39 -7.16 -14.09
N SER A 74 -3.63 -5.87 -13.85
CA SER A 74 -2.83 -4.80 -14.45
C SER A 74 -1.68 -4.29 -13.58
N TYR A 75 -1.68 -4.57 -12.27
CA TYR A 75 -0.65 -4.05 -11.36
C TYR A 75 0.29 -5.11 -10.82
N LYS A 76 1.58 -4.87 -11.05
CA LYS A 76 2.66 -5.72 -10.55
C LYS A 76 2.97 -5.48 -9.08
N TYR A 77 2.91 -4.23 -8.63
CA TYR A 77 3.26 -3.84 -7.28
C TYR A 77 2.10 -3.11 -6.62
N ILE A 78 1.63 -3.65 -5.50
CA ILE A 78 0.53 -3.09 -4.72
C ILE A 78 1.02 -2.88 -3.29
N THR A 79 0.73 -1.73 -2.71
CA THR A 79 1.09 -1.40 -1.33
C THR A 79 -0.15 -1.02 -0.53
N LEU A 80 -0.13 -1.27 0.78
CA LEU A 80 -1.16 -0.78 1.71
C LEU A 80 -0.52 -0.53 3.07
N LYS A 81 -0.78 0.65 3.65
CA LYS A 81 -0.33 1.04 4.99
C LYS A 81 -1.46 1.02 6.00
N GLY A 82 -1.31 0.25 7.09
CA GLY A 82 -1.96 0.50 8.39
C GLY A 82 -3.47 0.79 8.43
N ALA A 83 -4.22 0.42 7.39
CA ALA A 83 -5.63 0.71 7.24
C ALA A 83 -6.43 -0.60 7.36
N PRO A 84 -7.68 -0.54 7.88
CA PRO A 84 -8.52 -1.71 7.93
C PRO A 84 -8.71 -2.27 6.51
N LEU A 85 -8.29 -3.51 6.31
CA LEU A 85 -8.49 -4.21 5.05
C LEU A 85 -9.83 -4.94 5.10
N THR A 86 -10.84 -4.33 4.49
CA THR A 86 -12.15 -4.94 4.31
C THR A 86 -12.09 -6.04 3.25
N GLN A 87 -13.09 -6.94 3.26
CA GLN A 87 -13.19 -7.97 2.22
C GLN A 87 -13.33 -7.35 0.82
N GLY A 88 -14.08 -6.25 0.68
CA GLY A 88 -14.19 -5.55 -0.60
C GLY A 88 -12.84 -5.03 -1.08
N THR A 89 -12.05 -4.40 -0.20
CA THR A 89 -10.69 -3.95 -0.54
C THR A 89 -9.78 -5.11 -0.92
N ALA A 90 -9.82 -6.21 -0.17
CA ALA A 90 -9.03 -7.40 -0.47
C ALA A 90 -9.39 -8.02 -1.82
N ASN A 91 -10.68 -8.09 -2.16
CA ASN A 91 -11.15 -8.56 -3.47
C ASN A 91 -10.60 -7.69 -4.60
N GLU A 92 -10.67 -6.36 -4.46
CA GLU A 92 -10.16 -5.44 -5.47
C GLU A 92 -8.64 -5.56 -5.63
N ILE A 93 -7.88 -5.66 -4.52
CA ILE A 93 -6.43 -5.91 -4.55
C ILE A 93 -6.14 -7.20 -5.33
N LEU A 94 -6.82 -8.30 -5.03
CA LEU A 94 -6.61 -9.59 -5.69
C LEU A 94 -7.07 -9.60 -7.16
N ARG A 95 -8.07 -8.79 -7.51
CA ARG A 95 -8.56 -8.63 -8.89
C ARG A 95 -7.54 -7.91 -9.77
N VAL A 96 -6.99 -6.79 -9.29
CA VAL A 96 -6.07 -5.96 -10.07
C VAL A 96 -4.63 -6.47 -10.03
N PHE A 97 -4.28 -7.30 -9.05
CA PHE A 97 -2.94 -7.87 -8.93
C PHE A 97 -2.59 -8.77 -10.12
N CYS A 98 -1.41 -8.57 -10.68
CA CYS A 98 -0.89 -9.36 -11.78
C CYS A 98 -0.79 -10.84 -11.39
N LYS A 99 -1.51 -11.69 -12.13
CA LYS A 99 -1.56 -13.15 -11.92
C LYS A 99 -0.42 -13.91 -12.61
N GLU A 100 0.54 -13.20 -13.20
CA GLU A 100 1.74 -13.84 -13.75
C GLU A 100 2.58 -14.41 -12.58
N PRO A 101 2.81 -15.73 -12.54
CA PRO A 101 3.50 -16.37 -11.43
C PRO A 101 4.88 -15.75 -11.17
N ASN A 102 5.17 -15.49 -9.90
CA ASN A 102 6.43 -14.91 -9.40
C ASN A 102 6.78 -13.51 -9.91
N PHE A 103 5.93 -12.87 -10.72
CA PHE A 103 6.25 -11.57 -11.33
C PHE A 103 5.97 -10.40 -10.39
N GLY A 104 4.77 -10.32 -9.81
CA GLY A 104 4.33 -9.23 -8.95
C GLY A 104 4.53 -9.46 -7.46
N ARG A 105 4.44 -8.39 -6.66
CA ARG A 105 4.44 -8.44 -5.20
C ARG A 105 3.41 -7.50 -4.58
N ILE A 106 2.78 -7.95 -3.50
CA ILE A 106 1.91 -7.12 -2.64
C ILE A 106 2.67 -6.87 -1.33
N PHE A 107 2.73 -5.61 -0.91
CA PHE A 107 3.47 -5.17 0.28
C PHE A 107 2.50 -4.53 1.28
N PHE A 108 2.22 -5.24 2.37
CA PHE A 108 1.42 -4.70 3.46
C PHE A 108 2.32 -4.32 4.62
N TYR A 109 2.30 -3.05 5.00
CA TYR A 109 3.17 -2.53 6.04
C TYR A 109 2.36 -1.87 7.16
N ASP A 110 2.77 -2.17 8.40
CA ASP A 110 2.07 -1.81 9.64
C ASP A 110 0.59 -2.27 9.67
N LEU A 111 0.25 -3.37 8.97
CA LEU A 111 -1.11 -3.92 8.93
C LEU A 111 -1.44 -4.66 10.23
N ASP A 112 -2.64 -4.46 10.77
CA ASP A 112 -3.08 -5.16 11.97
C ASP A 112 -3.36 -6.66 11.70
N THR A 113 -3.36 -7.45 12.78
CA THR A 113 -3.53 -8.91 12.71
C THR A 113 -4.87 -9.33 12.10
N ILE A 114 -5.95 -8.58 12.36
CA ILE A 114 -7.29 -8.93 11.85
C ILE A 114 -7.29 -8.76 10.33
N SER A 115 -6.84 -7.61 9.85
CA SER A 115 -6.70 -7.30 8.42
C SER A 115 -5.79 -8.30 7.70
N SER A 116 -4.64 -8.66 8.30
CA SER A 116 -3.72 -9.66 7.74
C SER A 116 -4.38 -11.05 7.62
N ASN A 117 -5.16 -11.46 8.63
CA ASN A 117 -5.87 -12.75 8.61
C ASN A 117 -6.99 -12.77 7.57
N ILE A 118 -7.73 -11.67 7.41
CA ILE A 118 -8.74 -11.53 6.35
C ILE A 118 -8.10 -11.78 4.99
N PHE A 119 -7.01 -11.05 4.68
CA PHE A 119 -6.36 -11.21 3.38
C PHE A 119 -5.88 -12.64 3.14
N ARG A 120 -5.18 -13.23 4.13
CA ARG A 120 -4.67 -14.59 4.03
C ARG A 120 -5.77 -15.61 3.77
N GLY A 121 -6.93 -15.46 4.43
CA GLY A 121 -8.10 -16.29 4.21
C GLY A 121 -8.64 -16.21 2.78
N MET A 122 -8.47 -15.08 2.10
CA MET A 122 -8.95 -14.85 0.73
C MET A 122 -7.94 -15.25 -0.34
N THR A 123 -6.65 -15.34 -0.01
CA THR A 123 -5.59 -15.57 -1.01
C THR A 123 -5.57 -16.98 -1.62
N GLY A 124 -6.18 -17.97 -0.96
CA GLY A 124 -6.13 -19.38 -1.38
C GLY A 124 -6.69 -19.64 -2.78
N ASP A 125 -7.83 -19.04 -3.10
CA ASP A 125 -8.49 -19.20 -4.41
C ASP A 125 -7.80 -18.38 -5.52
N HIS A 126 -6.84 -17.54 -5.14
CA HIS A 126 -6.12 -16.64 -6.04
C HIS A 126 -4.66 -17.05 -6.27
N PHE A 127 -4.22 -18.21 -5.76
CA PHE A 127 -2.83 -18.67 -5.79
C PHE A 127 -1.83 -17.64 -5.24
N VAL A 128 -2.30 -16.70 -4.43
CA VAL A 128 -1.45 -15.72 -3.75
C VAL A 128 -1.01 -16.35 -2.43
N VAL A 129 0.28 -16.26 -2.12
CA VAL A 129 0.83 -16.82 -0.89
C VAL A 129 1.76 -15.82 -0.21
N LEU A 130 1.86 -15.91 1.12
CA LEU A 130 2.86 -15.14 1.86
C LEU A 130 4.26 -15.64 1.44
N TYR A 131 5.06 -14.74 0.89
CA TYR A 131 6.47 -14.97 0.64
C TYR A 131 7.30 -14.88 1.94
N GLY A 132 7.05 -13.83 2.73
CA GLY A 132 7.78 -13.61 3.96
C GLY A 132 7.39 -12.30 4.64
N ARG A 133 8.08 -12.04 5.75
CA ARG A 133 7.91 -10.87 6.60
C ARG A 133 9.27 -10.22 6.79
N TYR A 134 9.37 -8.94 6.46
CA TYR A 134 10.65 -8.23 6.31
C TYR A 134 10.63 -6.87 7.02
N LYS A 135 11.82 -6.38 7.39
CA LYS A 135 12.03 -4.96 7.62
C LYS A 135 12.16 -4.22 6.28
N PRO A 136 11.79 -2.93 6.20
CA PRO A 136 11.99 -2.14 4.97
C PRO A 136 13.44 -2.21 4.44
N SER A 137 14.44 -2.19 5.33
CA SER A 137 15.86 -2.28 4.95
C SER A 137 16.26 -3.56 4.19
N GLU A 138 15.45 -4.61 4.26
CA GLU A 138 15.68 -5.89 3.57
C GLU A 138 15.02 -5.95 2.18
N LEU A 139 14.20 -4.94 1.85
CA LEU A 139 13.49 -4.87 0.58
C LEU A 139 14.32 -4.15 -0.49
N GLY A 140 13.94 -4.34 -1.76
CA GLY A 140 14.49 -3.56 -2.87
C GLY A 140 13.86 -2.18 -2.96
N PHE A 141 14.53 -1.26 -3.66
CA PHE A 141 13.98 0.04 -4.01
C PHE A 141 12.66 -0.11 -4.82
N PRO A 142 11.63 0.74 -4.57
CA PRO A 142 11.58 1.82 -3.58
C PRO A 142 11.03 1.38 -2.21
N PHE A 143 10.72 0.10 -2.03
CA PHE A 143 10.07 -0.44 -0.83
C PHE A 143 10.95 -0.37 0.43
N ASN A 144 12.24 -0.13 0.27
CA ASN A 144 13.16 0.12 1.38
C ASN A 144 13.17 1.57 1.89
N GLU A 145 12.50 2.49 1.21
CA GLU A 145 12.50 3.91 1.57
C GLU A 145 11.41 4.27 2.60
N ILE A 146 10.48 3.37 2.89
CA ILE A 146 9.41 3.61 3.87
C ILE A 146 9.88 3.33 5.30
N THR A 147 9.26 4.00 6.25
CA THR A 147 9.39 3.70 7.68
C THR A 147 8.23 2.84 8.12
N ALA A 148 8.52 1.58 8.45
CA ALA A 148 7.57 0.61 8.98
C ALA A 148 8.29 -0.36 9.91
N GLU A 149 7.59 -0.92 10.88
CA GLU A 149 8.17 -1.96 11.75
C GLU A 149 8.31 -3.28 10.98
N VAL A 150 7.33 -3.56 10.11
CA VAL A 150 7.20 -4.83 9.42
C VAL A 150 6.48 -4.67 8.09
N VAL A 151 6.91 -5.46 7.10
CA VAL A 151 6.27 -5.58 5.80
C VAL A 151 6.00 -7.05 5.50
N ASP A 152 4.72 -7.41 5.39
CA ASP A 152 4.29 -8.70 4.85
C ASP A 152 4.31 -8.64 3.32
N VAL A 153 5.00 -9.59 2.69
CA VAL A 153 5.16 -9.65 1.23
C VAL A 153 4.45 -10.88 0.69
N PHE A 154 3.57 -10.68 -0.29
CA PHE A 154 2.83 -11.75 -0.97
C PHE A 154 3.18 -11.78 -2.45
N PHE A 155 2.99 -12.95 -3.07
CA PHE A 155 3.18 -13.14 -4.52
C PHE A 155 2.19 -14.17 -5.06
N HIS A 156 1.94 -14.10 -6.37
CA HIS A 156 1.22 -15.15 -7.08
C HIS A 156 2.17 -16.32 -7.35
N LYS A 157 1.84 -17.49 -6.85
CA LYS A 157 2.61 -18.73 -7.05
C LYS A 157 2.46 -19.29 -8.46
#